data_AF-A0A0G0Z703-F1
#
_entry.id   AF-A0A0G0Z703-F1
#
_cell.length_a   1.000
_cell.length_b   1.000
_cell.length_c   1.000
_cell.angle_alpha   90.00
_cell.angle_beta   90.00
_cell.angle_gamma   90.00
#
_symmetry.space_group_name_H-M   'P 1'
#
loop_
_entity.id
_entity.type
_entity.pdbx_description
1 polymer ?
#
loop_
_entity_poly.entity_id
_entity_poly.type
_entity_poly.pdbx_seq_one_letter_code
_entity_poly.pdbx_strand_id
1 'polypeptide(L)' 'MAKAVFITRKIPDIGIRMLKERGYEVDVNLKDSVLSQKQIIKSLKKKTYDAVLVLLTDRVDSAIFNDRSRR' A
#
# COMPACT_ATOMS: atom_id res chain seq x y z
N MET A 1 -8.22 10.60 -13.08
CA MET A 1 -8.47 9.58 -12.04
C MET A 1 -7.51 9.84 -10.89
N ALA A 2 -7.98 9.82 -9.65
CA ALA A 2 -7.10 9.92 -8.49
C ALA A 2 -6.23 8.66 -8.42
N LYS A 3 -4.92 8.81 -8.19
CA LYS A 3 -4.03 7.65 -8.02
C LYS A 3 -4.19 7.11 -6.60
N ALA A 4 -4.34 5.79 -6.48
CA ALA A 4 -4.56 5.13 -5.20
C ALA A 4 -3.24 4.65 -4.59
N VAL A 5 -3.04 4.91 -3.30
CA VAL A 5 -1.83 4.60 -2.54
C VAL A 5 -2.21 3.73 -1.34
N PHE A 6 -1.61 2.54 -1.25
CA PHE A 6 -1.76 1.66 -0.10
C PHE A 6 -0.60 1.83 0.87
N ILE A 7 -0.87 2.02 2.16
CA ILE A 7 0.14 2.12 3.21
C ILE A 7 0.04 0.90 4.13
N THR A 8 1.12 0.11 4.24
CA THR A 8 1.11 -1.17 4.98
C THR A 8 0.98 -1.02 6.49
N ARG A 9 1.31 0.15 7.04
CA ARG A 9 1.22 0.47 8.48
C ARG A 9 0.83 1.92 8.72
N LYS A 10 0.26 2.22 9.89
CA LYS A 10 0.00 3.61 10.31
C LYS A 10 1.31 4.39 10.37
N ILE A 11 1.37 5.49 9.61
CA ILE A 11 2.43 6.51 9.65
C ILE A 11 1.89 7.79 10.30
N PRO A 12 2.74 8.75 10.68
CA PRO A 12 2.28 10.03 11.19
C PRO A 12 1.29 10.72 10.25
N ASP A 13 0.24 11.34 10.82
CA ASP A 13 -0.90 11.89 10.07
C ASP A 13 -0.47 12.95 9.03
N ILE A 14 0.63 13.66 9.28
CA ILE A 14 1.19 14.64 8.36
C ILE A 14 1.50 14.04 6.98
N GLY A 15 2.04 12.81 6.92
CA GLY A 15 2.34 12.15 5.65
C GLY A 15 1.07 11.75 4.90
N ILE A 16 0.05 11.29 5.62
CA ILE A 16 -1.26 10.95 5.05
C ILE A 16 -1.94 12.20 4.50
N ARG A 17 -1.88 13.31 5.26
CA ARG A 17 -2.49 14.59 4.85
C ARG A 17 -1.84 15.15 3.60
N MET A 18 -0.51 15.13 3.52
CA MET A 18 0.22 15.56 2.31
C MET A 18 -0.18 14.78 1.05
N LEU A 19 -0.40 13.47 1.17
CA LEU A 19 -0.84 12.64 0.05
C LEU A 19 -2.28 12.98 -0.37
N LYS A 20 -3.19 13.14 0.59
CA LYS A 20 -4.59 13.52 0.33
C LYS A 20 -4.71 14.93 -0.27
N GLU A 21 -3.94 15.89 0.24
CA GLU A 21 -3.87 17.27 -0.29
C GLU A 21 -3.41 17.32 -1.75
N ARG A 22 -2.57 16.36 -2.18
CA ARG A 22 -2.15 16.20 -3.58
C ARG A 22 -3.18 15.50 -4.47
N GLY A 23 -4.34 15.13 -3.93
CA GLY A 23 -5.41 14.45 -4.65
C GLY A 23 -5.19 12.94 -4.81
N TYR A 24 -4.35 12.33 -3.98
CA TYR A 24 -4.20 10.88 -3.93
C TYR A 24 -5.24 10.24 -3.00
N GLU A 25 -5.73 9.08 -3.41
CA GLU A 25 -6.59 8.27 -2.57
C GLU A 25 -5.71 7.38 -1.68
N VAL A 26 -5.79 7.55 -0.35
CA VAL A 26 -4.87 6.90 0.58
C VAL A 26 -5.61 5.91 1.46
N ASP A 27 -5.26 4.62 1.31
CA ASP A 27 -5.76 3.53 2.14
C ASP A 27 -4.66 3.09 3.11
N VAL A 28 -4.94 3.21 4.41
CA VAL A 28 -3.98 2.90 5.48
C VAL A 28 -4.41 1.64 6.19
N ASN A 29 -3.51 0.66 6.27
CA ASN A 29 -3.70 -0.48 7.14
C ASN A 29 -3.41 -0.08 8.60
N LEU A 30 -4.46 -0.03 9.41
CA LEU A 30 -4.41 0.34 10.83
C LEU A 30 -3.89 -0.78 11.75
N LYS A 31 -3.54 -1.95 11.20
CA LYS A 31 -2.95 -3.02 12.02
C LYS A 31 -1.54 -2.63 12.44
N ASP A 32 -1.26 -2.82 13.72
CA ASP A 32 0.05 -2.54 14.30
C ASP A 32 1.03 -3.72 14.20
N SER A 33 0.63 -4.80 13.54
CA SER A 33 1.46 -5.98 13.30
C SER A 33 2.12 -5.94 11.92
N VAL A 34 3.30 -6.54 11.81
CA VAL A 34 3.99 -6.74 10.55
C VAL A 34 3.10 -7.56 9.62
N LEU A 35 2.80 -7.04 8.43
CA LEU A 35 2.03 -7.79 7.45
C LEU A 35 2.92 -8.84 6.79
N SER A 36 2.43 -10.08 6.76
CA SER A 36 3.04 -11.08 5.88
C SER A 36 2.84 -10.70 4.42
N GLN A 37 3.78 -11.11 3.56
CA GLN A 37 3.71 -10.89 2.11
C GLN A 37 2.39 -11.36 1.50
N LYS A 38 1.82 -12.49 1.96
CA LYS A 38 0.50 -12.97 1.53
C LYS A 38 -0.63 -12.01 1.88
N GLN A 39 -0.56 -11.36 3.04
CA GLN A 39 -1.56 -10.38 3.45
C GLN A 39 -1.43 -9.08 2.66
N ILE A 40 -0.20 -8.64 2.37
CA ILE A 40 0.04 -7.48 1.50
C ILE A 40 -0.59 -7.74 0.13
N ILE A 41 -0.28 -8.88 -0.49
CA ILE A 41 -0.88 -9.28 -1.79
C ILE A 41 -2.41 -9.34 -1.70
N LYS A 42 -2.99 -9.93 -0.63
CA LYS A 42 -4.44 -9.95 -0.44
C LYS A 42 -5.04 -8.55 -0.35
N SER A 43 -4.38 -7.61 0.33
CA SER A 43 -4.83 -6.21 0.40
C SER A 43 -4.73 -5.51 -0.95
N LEU A 44 -3.65 -5.73 -1.70
CA LEU A 44 -3.46 -5.20 -3.04
C LEU A 44 -4.43 -5.78 -4.07
N LYS A 45 -5.00 -6.97 -3.82
CA LYS A 45 -6.05 -7.57 -4.67
C LYS A 45 -7.43 -6.98 -4.44
N LYS A 46 -7.69 -6.32 -3.31
CA LYS A 46 -9.01 -5.75 -3.01
C LYS A 46 -9.33 -4.53 -3.89
N LYS A 47 -8.29 -3.82 -4.32
CA LYS A 47 -8.40 -2.56 -5.06
C LYS A 47 -7.17 -2.35 -5.91
N THR A 48 -7.35 -1.73 -7.07
CA THR A 48 -6.24 -1.35 -7.94
C THR A 48 -5.51 -0.16 -7.34
N TYR A 49 -4.30 -0.38 -6.84
CA TYR A 49 -3.42 0.67 -6.32
C TYR A 49 -2.38 1.08 -7.37
N ASP A 50 -2.02 2.35 -7.43
CA ASP A 50 -0.92 2.85 -8.26
C ASP A 50 0.41 2.79 -7.53
N ALA A 51 0.39 2.94 -6.19
CA ALA A 51 1.58 2.90 -5.36
C ALA A 51 1.35 2.15 -4.03
N VAL A 52 2.44 1.64 -3.46
CA VAL A 52 2.46 0.98 -2.16
C VAL A 52 3.60 1.55 -1.32
N LEU A 53 3.27 2.01 -0.12
CA LEU A 53 4.24 2.47 0.87
C LEU A 53 4.45 1.37 1.91
N VAL A 54 5.66 0.85 1.96
CA VAL A 54 6.08 -0.28 2.79
C VAL A 54 7.10 0.16 3.84
N LEU A 55 7.23 -0.63 4.91
CA LEU A 55 8.31 -0.48 5.89
C LEU A 55 9.48 -1.43 5.58
N LEU A 56 10.64 -1.18 6.17
CA LEU A 56 11.83 -2.04 5.99
C LEU A 56 11.61 -3.50 6.44
N THR A 57 10.66 -3.73 7.34
CA THR A 57 10.30 -5.06 7.84
C THR A 57 9.39 -5.84 6.88
N ASP A 58 8.78 -5.17 5.91
CA ASP A 58 7.90 -5.82 4.94
C ASP A 58 8.75 -6.49 3.86
N ARG A 59 8.51 -7.78 3.63
CA ARG A 59 9.19 -8.52 2.57
C ARG A 59 8.58 -8.17 1.21
N VAL A 60 9.28 -7.35 0.44
CA VAL A 60 8.92 -7.01 -0.94
C VAL A 60 9.84 -7.75 -1.90
N ASP A 61 9.28 -8.74 -2.60
CA ASP A 61 9.99 -9.52 -3.60
C ASP A 61 9.20 -9.58 -4.92
N SER A 62 9.72 -10.33 -5.89
CA SER A 62 9.11 -10.48 -7.21
C SER A 62 7.65 -10.92 -7.14
N ALA A 63 7.20 -11.69 -6.14
CA ALA A 63 5.81 -12.14 -6.07
C ALA A 63 4.82 -10.99 -5.81
N ILE A 64 5.25 -9.89 -5.16
CA ILE A 64 4.40 -8.69 -5.02
C ILE A 64 4.21 -8.00 -6.37
N PHE A 65 5.25 -7.96 -7.19
CA PHE A 65 5.21 -7.32 -8.51
C PHE A 65 4.56 -8.21 -9.58
N ASN A 66 4.82 -9.52 -9.53
CA ASN A 66 4.39 -10.49 -10.54
C ASN A 66 2.91 -10.87 -10.40
N ASP A 67 2.27 -10.54 -9.28
CA ASP A 67 0.82 -10.68 -9.14
C ASP A 67 0.07 -9.75 -10.12
N ARG A 68 0.72 -8.68 -10.60
CA ARG A 68 0.23 -7.88 -11.72
C ARG A 68 0.55 -8.58 -13.03
N SER A 69 -0.35 -9.46 -13.44
CA SER A 69 -0.58 -9.78 -14.84
C SER A 69 -0.51 -8.48 -15.66
N ARG A 70 0.61 -8.30 -16.38
CA ARG A 70 0.84 -7.22 -17.34
C ARG A 70 -0.24 -7.35 -18.42
N ARG A 71 -1.18 -6.40 -18.44
CA ARG A 71 -1.86 -6.01 -19.66
C ARG A 71 -1.04 -4.94 -20.35
#